data_AF-A0A522ZUE2-F1
#
_entry.id   AF-A0A522ZUE2-F1
#
_cell.length_a   1.000
_cell.length_b   1.000
_cell.length_c   1.000
_cell.angle_alpha   90.00
_cell.angle_beta   90.00
_cell.angle_gamma   90.00
#
_symmetry.space_group_name_H-M   'P 1'
#
loop_
_entity.id
_entity.type
_entity.pdbx_description
1 polymer ?
#
loop_
_entity_poly.entity_id
_entity_poly.type
_entity_poly.pdbx_seq_one_letter_code
_entity_poly.pdbx_strand_id
1 'polypeptide(L)' 'MNIEAISREALHLSARDRAALAEQLLSSLDTLTEPEIEQLWFAEAARRAQDLNQGRVQRIPAEQVRQEAQALLR' A
#
# COMPACT_ATOMS: atom_id res chain seq x y z
N MET A 1 -3.81 29.72 -0.02
CA MET A 1 -2.51 29.14 -0.43
C MET A 1 -2.82 27.96 -1.34
N ASN A 2 -2.18 27.83 -2.51
CA ASN A 2 -2.43 26.73 -3.45
C ASN A 2 -1.37 25.62 -3.31
N ILE A 3 -1.61 24.45 -3.90
CA ILE A 3 -0.69 23.29 -3.83
C ILE A 3 0.70 23.68 -4.34
N GLU A 4 0.79 24.41 -5.45
CA GLU A 4 2.06 24.85 -6.03
C GLU A 4 2.91 25.70 -5.07
N ALA A 5 2.29 26.62 -4.33
CA ALA A 5 2.98 27.42 -3.33
C ALA A 5 3.44 26.55 -2.15
N ILE A 6 2.59 25.66 -1.65
CA ILE A 6 2.93 24.75 -0.53
C ILE A 6 4.07 23.81 -0.91
N SER A 7 4.04 23.24 -2.12
CA SER A 7 5.10 22.37 -2.62
C SER A 7 6.42 23.10 -2.74
N ARG A 8 6.41 24.36 -3.20
CA ARG A 8 7.62 25.18 -3.30
C ARG A 8 8.24 25.42 -1.92
N GLU A 9 7.44 25.83 -0.95
CA GLU A 9 7.90 26.05 0.43
C GLU A 9 8.42 24.75 1.07
N ALA A 10 7.72 23.63 0.87
CA ALA A 10 8.16 22.32 1.37
C ALA A 10 9.51 21.91 0.76
N LEU A 11 9.76 22.23 -0.52
CA LEU A 11 11.04 21.92 -1.18
C LEU A 11 12.22 22.75 -0.65
N HIS A 12 11.97 23.89 0.00
CA HIS A 12 13.01 24.69 0.66
C HIS A 12 13.48 24.09 2.01
N LEU A 13 12.72 23.14 2.58
CA LEU A 13 13.10 22.45 3.80
C LEU A 13 14.31 21.54 3.59
N SER A 14 14.98 21.18 4.69
CA SER A 14 16.03 20.16 4.68
C SER A 14 15.47 18.79 4.25
N ALA A 15 16.32 17.89 3.76
CA ALA A 15 15.87 16.55 3.38
C ALA A 15 15.19 15.79 4.54
N ARG A 16 15.67 15.99 5.77
CA ARG A 16 15.09 15.41 6.98
C ARG A 16 13.69 15.94 7.25
N ASP A 17 13.52 17.26 7.19
CA ASP A 17 12.23 17.89 7.51
C ASP A 17 11.18 17.61 6.43
N ARG A 18 11.61 17.51 5.16
CA ARG A 18 10.73 17.05 4.08
C ARG A 18 10.25 15.61 4.29
N ALA A 19 11.12 14.72 4.74
CA ALA A 19 10.74 13.33 5.02
C ALA A 19 9.71 13.28 6.16
N ALA A 20 9.92 14.04 7.23
CA ALA A 20 8.98 14.15 8.34
C ALA A 20 7.62 14.72 7.90
N LEU A 21 7.62 15.79 7.08
CA LEU A 21 6.38 16.36 6.53
C LEU A 21 5.65 15.37 5.61
N ALA A 22 6.38 14.62 4.79
CA ALA A 22 5.80 13.61 3.91
C ALA A 22 5.13 12.47 4.71
N GLU A 23 5.77 12.00 5.77
CA GLU A 23 5.19 11.01 6.70
C GLU A 23 3.89 11.54 7.32
N GLN A 24 3.89 12.76 7.86
CA GLN A 24 2.70 13.35 8.45
C GLN A 24 1.55 13.50 7.45
N LEU A 25 1.85 13.97 6.23
CA LEU A 25 0.85 14.08 5.18
C LEU A 25 0.31 12.70 4.80
N LEU A 26 1.17 11.69 4.67
CA LEU A 26 0.74 10.33 4.35
C LEU A 26 -0.15 9.75 5.46
N SER A 27 0.27 9.84 6.72
CA SER A 27 -0.53 9.38 7.87
C SER A 27 -1.85 10.15 8.02
N SER A 28 -1.93 11.40 7.56
CA SER A 28 -3.20 12.14 7.55
C SER A 28 -4.22 11.58 6.55
N LEU A 29 -3.77 10.80 5.56
CA LEU A 29 -4.63 10.10 4.60
C LEU A 29 -5.11 8.74 5.14
N ASP A 30 -4.50 8.22 6.20
CA ASP A 30 -4.93 7.00 6.90
C ASP A 30 -6.14 7.31 7.80
N THR A 31 -7.25 7.68 7.16
CA THR A 31 -8.48 8.11 7.84
C THR A 31 -9.36 6.96 8.30
N LEU A 32 -9.06 5.73 7.86
CA LEU A 32 -9.82 4.55 8.20
C LEU A 32 -9.40 4.07 9.59
N THR A 33 -10.39 3.80 10.42
CA THR A 33 -10.19 3.12 11.69
C THR A 33 -9.80 1.66 11.46
N GLU A 34 -9.11 1.03 12.40
CA GLU A 34 -8.74 -0.39 12.32
C GLU A 34 -9.93 -1.31 11.97
N PRO A 35 -11.15 -1.13 12.54
CA PRO A 35 -12.31 -1.93 12.14
C PRO A 35 -12.75 -1.72 10.68
N GLU A 36 -12.65 -0.50 10.15
CA GLU A 36 -12.96 -0.22 8.75
C GLU A 36 -11.93 -0.87 7.82
N ILE A 37 -10.65 -0.83 8.21
CA ILE A 37 -9.56 -1.52 7.50
C ILE A 37 -9.82 -3.04 7.50
N GLU A 38 -10.14 -3.62 8.65
CA GLU A 38 -10.45 -5.04 8.79
C GLU A 38 -11.63 -5.46 7.89
N GLN A 39 -12.71 -4.66 7.89
CA GLN A 39 -13.88 -4.92 7.06
C GLN A 39 -13.54 -4.90 5.56
N LEU A 40 -12.73 -3.93 5.11
CA LEU A 40 -12.30 -3.84 3.71
C LEU A 40 -11.40 -5.01 3.33
N TRP A 41 -10.47 -5.41 4.20
CA TRP A 41 -9.62 -6.58 3.98
C TRP A 41 -10.44 -7.86 3.91
N PHE A 42 -11.45 -8.02 4.77
CA PHE A 42 -12.33 -9.18 4.74
C PHE A 42 -13.11 -9.26 3.42
N ALA A 43 -13.68 -8.14 2.97
CA ALA A 43 -14.38 -8.06 1.70
C ALA A 43 -13.46 -8.42 0.52
N GLU A 44 -12.24 -7.89 0.49
CA GLU A 44 -11.28 -8.18 -0.58
C GLU A 44 -10.80 -9.64 -0.54
N ALA A 45 -10.53 -10.20 0.64
CA ALA A 45 -10.15 -11.59 0.79
C ALA A 45 -11.25 -12.54 0.30
N ALA A 46 -12.50 -12.28 0.68
CA ALA A 46 -13.65 -13.04 0.21
C ALA A 46 -13.81 -12.97 -1.32
N ARG A 47 -13.69 -11.77 -1.89
CA ARG A 47 -13.75 -11.55 -3.35
C ARG A 47 -12.66 -12.35 -4.08
N ARG A 48 -11.40 -12.29 -3.60
CA ARG A 48 -10.28 -13.04 -4.19
C ARG A 48 -10.44 -14.55 -4.07
N ALA A 49 -10.90 -15.04 -2.92
CA ALA A 49 -11.19 -16.46 -2.74
C ALA A 49 -12.25 -16.95 -3.74
N GLN A 50 -13.30 -16.14 -3.95
CA GLN A 50 -14.32 -16.45 -4.95
C GLN A 50 -13.76 -16.44 -6.38
N ASP A 51 -12.97 -15.43 -6.75
CA ASP A 51 -12.32 -15.35 -8.06
C ASP A 51 -11.44 -16.57 -8.33
N LEU A 52 -10.66 -17.00 -7.32
CA LEU A 52 -9.84 -18.20 -7.38
C LEU A 52 -10.70 -19.43 -7.60
N ASN A 53 -11.73 -19.65 -6.79
CA ASN A 53 -12.62 -20.80 -6.87
C ASN A 53 -13.33 -20.89 -8.23
N GLN A 54 -13.71 -19.75 -8.80
CA GLN A 54 -14.39 -19.67 -10.09
C GLN A 54 -13.43 -19.68 -11.29
N GLY A 55 -12.12 -19.67 -11.07
CA GLY A 55 -11.12 -19.65 -12.15
C GLY A 55 -11.09 -18.32 -12.92
N ARG A 56 -11.55 -17.23 -12.31
CA ARG A 56 -11.56 -15.89 -12.93
C ARG A 56 -10.18 -15.22 -12.99
N VAL A 57 -9.21 -15.80 -12.29
CA VAL A 57 -7.84 -15.29 -12.20
C VAL A 57 -6.84 -16.39 -12.53
N GLN A 58 -5.72 -16.00 -13.16
CA GLN A 58 -4.61 -16.90 -13.40
C GLN A 58 -3.90 -17.21 -12.09
N ARG A 59 -3.77 -18.50 -11.76
CA ARG A 59 -3.07 -18.96 -10.56
C ARG A 59 -1.58 -19.13 -10.88
N ILE A 60 -0.73 -18.83 -9.91
CA ILE A 60 0.71 -19.12 -9.98
C ILE A 60 0.96 -20.42 -9.22
N PRO A 61 1.70 -21.39 -9.79
CA PRO A 61 2.09 -22.60 -9.08
C PRO A 61 2.87 -22.27 -7.79
N ALA A 62 2.55 -22.96 -6.70
CA ALA A 62 3.20 -22.74 -5.40
C ALA A 62 4.74 -22.91 -5.47
N GLU A 63 5.21 -23.84 -6.30
CA GLU A 63 6.63 -24.08 -6.50
C GLU A 63 7.36 -22.87 -7.10
N GLN A 64 6.75 -22.19 -8.07
CA GLN A 64 7.31 -20.99 -8.67
C GLN A 64 7.42 -19.87 -7.62
N VAL A 65 6.35 -19.63 -6.86
CA VAL A 65 6.34 -18.61 -5.78
C VAL A 65 7.44 -18.90 -4.75
N ARG A 66 7.62 -20.17 -4.38
CA ARG A 66 8.66 -20.58 -3.42
C ARG A 66 10.07 -20.32 -3.94
N GLN A 67 10.33 -20.62 -5.21
CA GLN A 67 11.65 -20.37 -5.83
C GLN A 67 11.97 -18.88 -5.91
N GLU A 68 11.01 -18.05 -6.33
CA GLU A 68 11.16 -16.60 -6.40
C GLU A 68 11.42 -15.99 -5.00
N ALA A 69 10.66 -16.41 -3.99
CA ALA A 69 10.86 -15.95 -2.61
C ALA A 69 12.24 -16.34 -2.06
N GLN A 70 12.74 -17.55 -2.36
CA GLN A 70 14.08 -17.98 -1.96
C GLN A 70 15.19 -17.16 -2.64
N ALA A 71 14.98 -16.70 -3.87
CA ALA A 71 15.95 -15.88 -4.59
C ALA A 71 16.11 -14.49 -3.97
N LEU A 72 15.05 -13.90 -3.40
CA LEU A 72 15.08 -12.59 -2.74
C LEU A 72 15.83 -12.57 -1.40
N LEU A 73 16.04 -13.74 -0.78
CA LEU A 73 16.73 -13.88 0.51
C LEU A 73 18.25 -14.07 0.38
N ARG A 74 18.79 -14.04 -0.85
CA ARG A 74 20.24 -14.14 -1.12
C ARG A 74 20.83 -12.76 -1.39
#